data_AF-A0A2V3VN47-F1
#
_entry.id   AF-A0A2V3VN47-F1
#
_cell.length_a   1.000
_cell.length_b   1.000
_cell.length_c   1.000
_cell.angle_alpha   90.00
_cell.angle_beta   90.00
_cell.angle_gamma   90.00
#
_symmetry.space_group_name_H-M   'P 1'
#
loop_
_entity.id
_entity.type
_entity.pdbx_description
1 polymer ?
#
loop_
_entity_poly.entity_id
_entity_poly.type
_entity_poly.pdbx_seq_one_letter_code
_entity_poly.pdbx_strand_id
1 'polypeptide(L)'
;MKISKLLIVLSSLALSLSVLPAFANEVAGIADNDHAALIKYYEKHAHEEEDLLHEDEKLLEEYEEHPFYFGGGQDTQSHTLANIHQHEKTIEKDLLHAEDHKKMMIQKDSSTD
;
A
#
# COMPACT_ATOMS: atom_id res chain seq x y z
N MET A 1 59.86 -11.15 -17.03
CA MET A 1 59.71 -9.69 -16.80
C MET A 1 58.40 -9.47 -16.06
N LYS A 2 58.47 -9.12 -14.78
CA LYS A 2 58.29 -7.75 -14.25
C LYS A 2 56.83 -7.27 -14.30
N ILE A 3 56.18 -7.35 -13.12
CA ILE A 3 55.27 -6.37 -12.51
C ILE A 3 54.83 -5.17 -13.37
N SER A 4 53.52 -4.97 -13.46
CA SER A 4 52.89 -3.63 -13.46
C SER A 4 51.50 -3.78 -12.83
N LYS A 5 51.35 -3.57 -11.51
CA LYS A 5 50.96 -2.30 -10.86
C LYS A 5 49.67 -1.69 -11.43
N LEU A 6 48.60 -1.91 -10.67
CA LEU A 6 47.60 -0.95 -10.20
C LEU A 6 47.32 0.26 -11.11
N LEU A 7 46.15 0.27 -11.75
CA LEU A 7 45.46 1.51 -12.10
C LEU A 7 44.09 1.52 -11.42
N ILE A 8 43.97 2.49 -10.53
CA ILE A 8 42.78 2.92 -9.82
C ILE A 8 41.77 3.42 -10.86
N VAL A 9 40.56 2.87 -10.84
CA VAL A 9 39.38 3.67 -11.18
C VAL A 9 38.49 3.63 -9.95
N LEU A 10 38.60 4.72 -9.19
CA LEU A 10 37.69 5.14 -8.16
C LEU A 10 36.35 5.43 -8.85
N SER A 11 35.60 4.40 -9.21
CA SER A 11 34.21 4.56 -9.65
C SER A 11 33.41 4.81 -8.39
N SER A 12 33.27 6.09 -8.05
CA SER A 12 32.28 6.60 -7.13
C SER A 12 30.91 6.04 -7.52
N LEU A 13 30.56 4.89 -6.94
CA LEU A 13 29.18 4.44 -6.90
C LEU A 13 28.50 5.36 -5.90
N ALA A 14 28.12 6.54 -6.37
CA ALA A 14 27.11 7.35 -5.72
C ALA A 14 25.84 6.51 -5.75
N LEU A 15 25.67 5.67 -4.73
CA LEU A 15 24.38 5.15 -4.37
C LEU A 15 23.61 6.36 -3.83
N SER A 16 23.08 7.18 -4.75
CA SER A 16 22.03 8.11 -4.40
C SER A 16 20.87 7.24 -3.96
N LEU A 17 20.75 7.05 -2.65
CA LEU A 17 19.50 6.67 -2.03
C LEU A 17 18.55 7.84 -2.29
N SER A 18 17.96 7.87 -3.48
CA SER A 18 16.73 8.60 -3.67
C SER A 18 15.77 7.96 -2.69
N VAL A 19 15.51 8.66 -1.59
CA VAL A 19 14.31 8.44 -0.80
C VAL A 19 13.19 8.56 -1.82
N LEU A 20 12.71 7.42 -2.32
CA LEU A 20 11.45 7.38 -3.04
C LEU A 20 10.47 8.04 -2.06
N PRO A 21 9.63 8.99 -2.51
CA PRO A 21 8.46 9.26 -1.71
C PRO A 21 7.81 7.89 -1.52
N ALA A 22 7.55 7.49 -0.28
CA ALA A 22 6.94 6.20 0.04
C ALA A 22 5.50 6.06 -0.50
N PHE A 23 5.12 6.93 -1.45
CA PHE A 23 3.79 7.27 -1.91
C PHE A 23 3.85 7.61 -3.41
N ALA A 24 4.31 6.68 -4.22
CA ALA A 24 4.07 6.71 -5.67
C ALA A 24 3.99 5.26 -6.13
N ASN A 25 2.96 4.55 -5.68
CA ASN A 25 2.56 3.31 -6.31
C ASN A 25 1.77 3.75 -7.56
N GLU A 26 2.41 3.78 -8.73
CA GLU A 26 1.70 4.04 -9.98
C GLU A 26 0.52 3.05 -10.09
N VAL A 27 -0.70 3.57 -10.19
CA VAL A 27 -1.88 2.73 -10.42
C VAL A 27 -1.90 2.38 -11.90
N ALA A 28 -1.61 1.12 -12.21
CA ALA A 28 -1.50 0.64 -13.59
C ALA A 28 -2.74 1.04 -14.41
N GLY A 29 -2.52 1.80 -15.48
CA GLY A 29 -3.59 2.24 -16.38
C GLY A 29 -4.27 3.56 -16.02
N ILE A 30 -3.87 4.22 -14.92
CA ILE A 30 -4.28 5.59 -14.59
C ILE A 30 -3.06 6.50 -14.69
N ALA A 31 -3.18 7.62 -15.39
CA ALA A 31 -2.09 8.59 -15.47
C ALA A 31 -1.90 9.29 -14.12
N ASP A 32 -0.65 9.50 -13.68
CA ASP A 32 -0.34 10.11 -12.38
C ASP A 32 -0.90 11.53 -12.19
N ASN A 33 -1.18 12.23 -13.29
CA ASN A 33 -1.78 13.57 -13.29
C ASN A 33 -3.31 13.56 -13.40
N ASP A 34 -3.94 12.39 -13.58
CA ASP A 34 -5.39 12.23 -13.53
C ASP A 34 -5.84 12.02 -12.08
N HIS A 35 -5.71 13.08 -11.28
CA HIS A 35 -6.05 13.05 -9.85
C HIS A 35 -7.51 12.67 -9.61
N ALA A 36 -8.43 13.02 -10.52
CA ALA A 36 -9.84 12.64 -10.39
C ALA A 36 -10.05 11.12 -10.54
N ALA A 37 -9.34 10.47 -11.47
CA ALA A 37 -9.36 9.02 -11.60
C ALA A 37 -8.68 8.32 -10.41
N LEU A 38 -7.56 8.84 -9.92
CA LEU A 38 -6.84 8.29 -8.76
C LEU A 38 -7.67 8.35 -7.48
N ILE A 39 -8.39 9.45 -7.23
CA ILE A 39 -9.33 9.55 -6.09
C ILE A 39 -10.36 8.42 -6.14
N LYS A 40 -11.02 8.23 -7.30
CA LYS A 40 -12.04 7.18 -7.46
C LYS A 40 -11.46 5.78 -7.29
N TYR A 41 -10.23 5.55 -7.76
CA TYR A 41 -9.56 4.27 -7.62
C TYR A 41 -9.35 3.93 -6.14
N TYR A 42 -8.72 4.83 -5.39
CA TYR A 42 -8.40 4.56 -3.99
C TYR A 42 -9.65 4.50 -3.11
N GLU A 43 -10.66 5.34 -3.36
CA GLU A 43 -11.95 5.25 -2.66
C GLU A 43 -12.66 3.92 -2.94
N LYS A 44 -12.63 3.45 -4.19
CA LYS A 44 -13.21 2.15 -4.56
C LYS A 44 -12.45 0.99 -3.91
N HIS A 45 -11.12 1.02 -3.95
CA HIS A 45 -10.30 -0.03 -3.35
C HIS A 45 -10.47 -0.08 -1.83
N ALA A 46 -10.55 1.07 -1.15
CA ALA A 46 -10.86 1.13 0.28
C ALA A 46 -12.22 0.49 0.61
N HIS A 47 -13.25 0.71 -0.21
CA HIS A 47 -14.55 0.05 -0.03
C HIS A 47 -14.46 -1.47 -0.24
N GLU A 48 -13.70 -1.92 -1.25
CA GLU A 48 -13.51 -3.37 -1.50
C GLU A 48 -12.78 -4.04 -0.32
N GLU A 49 -11.82 -3.35 0.29
CA GLU A 49 -11.10 -3.82 1.49
C GLU A 49 -11.99 -3.78 2.75
N GLU A 50 -12.93 -2.83 2.87
CA GLU A 50 -13.93 -2.78 3.95
C GLU A 50 -14.91 -3.97 3.86
N ASP A 51 -15.33 -4.34 2.65
CA ASP A 51 -16.16 -5.53 2.44
C ASP A 51 -15.44 -6.81 2.91
N LEU A 52 -14.15 -6.95 2.57
CA LEU A 52 -13.32 -8.09 3.00
C LEU A 52 -13.04 -8.09 4.51
N LEU A 53 -12.78 -6.92 5.10
CA LEU A 53 -12.63 -6.76 6.55
C LEU A 53 -13.86 -7.30 7.29
N HIS A 54 -15.06 -6.93 6.85
CA HIS A 54 -16.31 -7.41 7.46
C HIS A 54 -16.52 -8.92 7.33
N GLU A 55 -16.06 -9.52 6.23
CA GLU A 55 -16.07 -10.97 6.06
C GLU A 55 -15.15 -11.67 7.06
N ASP A 56 -13.93 -11.16 7.24
CA ASP A 56 -12.97 -11.71 8.21
C ASP A 56 -13.40 -11.47 9.67
N GLU A 57 -14.00 -10.33 9.99
CA GLU A 57 -14.58 -10.07 11.32
C GLU A 57 -15.66 -11.09 11.68
N LYS A 58 -16.57 -11.40 10.74
CA LYS A 58 -17.58 -12.45 10.93
C LYS A 58 -16.97 -13.83 11.07
N LEU A 59 -15.91 -14.13 10.30
CA LEU A 59 -15.21 -15.41 10.41
C LEU A 59 -14.54 -15.56 11.77
N LEU A 60 -13.97 -14.48 12.30
CA LEU A 60 -13.39 -14.46 13.64
C LEU A 60 -14.46 -14.69 14.70
N GLU A 61 -15.61 -14.02 14.61
CA GLU A 61 -16.75 -14.21 15.52
C GLU A 61 -17.22 -15.67 15.50
N GLU A 62 -17.44 -16.25 14.32
CA GLU A 62 -17.86 -17.65 14.18
C GLU A 62 -16.81 -18.62 14.76
N TYR A 63 -15.52 -18.33 14.60
CA TYR A 63 -14.44 -19.11 15.22
C TYR A 63 -14.47 -19.04 16.74
N GLU A 64 -14.66 -17.84 17.30
CA GLU A 64 -14.69 -17.62 18.75
C GLU A 64 -15.91 -18.28 19.41
N GLU A 65 -17.06 -18.30 18.72
CA GLU A 65 -18.28 -18.97 19.17
C GLU A 65 -18.22 -20.50 18.99
N HIS A 66 -17.61 -20.97 17.90
CA HIS A 66 -17.65 -22.38 17.48
C HIS A 66 -16.25 -22.96 17.14
N PRO A 67 -15.27 -22.91 18.06
CA PRO A 67 -13.87 -23.23 17.74
C PRO A 67 -13.66 -24.67 17.25
N PHE A 68 -14.52 -25.60 17.66
CA PHE A 68 -14.47 -27.02 17.27
C PHE A 68 -14.84 -27.28 15.80
N TYR A 69 -15.53 -26.35 15.11
CA TYR A 69 -15.82 -26.46 13.66
C TYR A 69 -14.57 -26.25 12.80
N PHE A 70 -13.58 -25.54 13.32
CA PHE A 70 -12.36 -25.16 12.61
C PHE A 70 -11.17 -26.07 12.93
N GLY A 71 -11.40 -27.19 13.64
CA GLY A 71 -10.35 -28.14 14.00
C GLY A 71 -9.32 -27.53 14.96
N GLY A 72 -8.03 -27.84 14.76
CA GLY A 72 -6.92 -27.30 15.56
C GLY A 72 -6.70 -25.78 15.45
N GLY A 73 -7.66 -25.03 14.92
CA GLY A 73 -8.10 -23.66 15.20
C GLY A 73 -7.12 -22.48 15.27
N GLN A 74 -5.93 -22.70 15.80
CA GLN A 74 -4.93 -21.66 16.00
C GLN A 74 -4.46 -21.05 14.67
N ASP A 75 -4.38 -21.85 13.60
CA ASP A 75 -3.98 -21.39 12.27
C ASP A 75 -5.03 -20.42 11.70
N THR A 76 -6.31 -20.84 11.66
CA THR A 76 -7.43 -20.02 11.19
C THR A 76 -7.54 -18.69 11.93
N GLN A 77 -7.55 -18.71 13.26
CA GLN A 77 -7.66 -17.48 14.06
C GLN A 77 -6.51 -16.52 13.77
N SER A 78 -5.27 -17.03 13.73
CA SER A 78 -4.09 -16.19 13.50
C SER A 78 -4.08 -15.59 12.10
N HIS A 79 -4.53 -16.34 11.09
CA HIS A 79 -4.67 -15.86 9.73
C HIS A 79 -5.76 -14.81 9.61
N THR A 80 -6.95 -15.05 10.17
CA THR A 80 -8.05 -14.08 10.14
C THR A 80 -7.66 -12.77 10.84
N LEU A 81 -7.01 -12.82 12.00
CA LEU A 81 -6.50 -11.63 12.68
C LEU A 81 -5.43 -10.89 11.87
N ALA A 82 -4.58 -11.61 11.14
CA ALA A 82 -3.58 -10.99 10.28
C ALA A 82 -4.22 -10.28 9.08
N ASN A 83 -5.26 -10.88 8.49
CA ASN A 83 -6.00 -10.27 7.38
C ASN A 83 -6.76 -9.03 7.84
N ILE A 84 -7.47 -9.07 8.97
CA ILE A 84 -8.16 -7.91 9.57
C ILE A 84 -7.20 -6.71 9.65
N HIS A 85 -6.04 -6.91 10.30
CA HIS A 85 -5.04 -5.84 10.42
C HIS A 85 -4.49 -5.35 9.07
N GLN A 86 -4.43 -6.24 8.07
CA GLN A 86 -3.94 -5.89 6.74
C GLN A 86 -4.97 -5.08 5.97
N HIS A 87 -6.25 -5.44 6.05
CA HIS A 87 -7.36 -4.70 5.45
C HIS A 87 -7.47 -3.30 6.08
N GLU A 88 -7.44 -3.18 7.41
CA GLU A 88 -7.45 -1.88 8.12
C GLU A 88 -6.34 -0.94 7.63
N LYS A 89 -5.10 -1.44 7.54
CA LYS A 89 -3.97 -0.65 7.04
C LYS A 89 -4.12 -0.23 5.58
N THR A 90 -4.72 -1.11 4.78
CA THR A 90 -4.91 -0.85 3.35
C THR A 90 -5.97 0.23 3.15
N ILE A 91 -7.09 0.14 3.87
CA ILE A 91 -8.15 1.17 3.92
C ILE A 91 -7.56 2.52 4.34
N GLU A 92 -6.82 2.59 5.44
CA GLU A 92 -6.21 3.85 5.91
C GLU A 92 -5.31 4.48 4.84
N LYS A 93 -4.43 3.66 4.26
CA LYS A 93 -3.48 4.10 3.24
C LYS A 93 -4.19 4.58 1.97
N ASP A 94 -5.22 3.90 1.51
CA ASP A 94 -5.94 4.29 0.29
C ASP A 94 -6.76 5.56 0.50
N LEU A 95 -7.41 5.71 1.66
CA LEU A 95 -8.09 6.96 2.00
C LEU A 95 -7.11 8.14 2.09
N LEU A 96 -5.90 7.93 2.63
CA LEU A 96 -4.85 8.94 2.64
C LEU A 96 -4.43 9.34 1.21
N HIS A 97 -4.21 8.37 0.31
CA HIS A 97 -3.88 8.67 -1.08
C HIS A 97 -5.01 9.42 -1.80
N ALA A 98 -6.28 9.05 -1.57
CA ALA A 98 -7.42 9.77 -2.10
C ALA A 98 -7.44 11.23 -1.61
N GLU A 99 -7.13 11.47 -0.34
CA GLU A 99 -7.04 12.82 0.23
C GLU A 99 -5.90 13.64 -0.39
N ASP A 100 -4.73 13.04 -0.59
CA ASP A 100 -3.58 13.72 -1.20
C ASP A 100 -3.88 14.13 -2.64
N HIS A 101 -4.55 13.30 -3.43
CA HIS A 101 -4.99 13.66 -4.77
C HIS A 101 -6.08 14.74 -4.76
N LYS A 102 -7.00 14.76 -3.78
CA LYS A 102 -7.96 15.86 -3.59
C LYS A 102 -7.22 17.19 -3.36
N LYS A 103 -6.18 17.20 -2.51
CA LYS A 103 -5.35 18.40 -2.26
C LYS A 103 -4.65 18.88 -3.53
N MET A 104 -4.13 17.96 -4.36
CA MET A 104 -3.48 18.30 -5.62
C MET A 104 -4.43 18.97 -6.62
N MET A 105 -5.69 18.51 -6.71
CA MET A 105 -6.72 19.18 -7.53
C MET A 105 -6.99 20.62 -7.08
N ILE A 106 -7.19 20.83 -5.77
CA ILE A 106 -7.47 22.16 -5.20
C ILE A 106 -6.30 23.13 -5.45
N GLN A 107 -5.06 22.66 -5.27
CA GLN A 107 -3.86 23.46 -5.52
C GLN A 107 -3.73 23.86 -7.00
N LYS A 108 -4.03 22.93 -7.92
CA LYS A 108 -4.02 23.20 -9.36
C LYS A 108 -5.00 24.32 -9.71
N ASP A 109 -6.24 24.24 -9.21
CA ASP A 109 -7.29 25.22 -9.50
C ASP A 109 -6.90 26.62 -8.98
N SER A 110 -6.31 26.69 -7.78
CA SER A 110 -5.83 27.96 -7.18
C SER A 110 -4.62 28.59 -7.87
N SER A 111 -3.91 27.85 -8.74
CA SER A 111 -2.72 28.34 -9.46
C SER A 111 -3.06 28.86 -10.87
N THR A 112 -4.32 28.71 -11.30
CA THR A 112 -4.83 29.14 -12.61
C THR A 112 -5.63 30.43 -12.58
N ASP A 113 -5.80 31.03 -11.40
CA ASP A 113 -6.38 32.37 -11.17
C ASP A 113 -5.29 33.45 -11.02
#